data_AF-A0A7V9ZGV1-F1
#
_entry.id   AF-A0A7V9ZGV1-F1
#
_cell.length_a   1.000
_cell.length_b   1.000
_cell.length_c   1.000
_cell.angle_alpha   90.00
_cell.angle_beta   90.00
_cell.angle_gamma   90.00
#
_symmetry.space_group_name_H-M   'P 1'
#
loop_
_entity.id
_entity.type
_entity.pdbx_description
1 polymer ?
#
loop_
_entity_poly.entity_id
_entity_poly.type
_entity_poly.pdbx_seq_one_letter_code
_entity_poly.pdbx_strand_id
1 'polypeptide(L)' 'DIKIQAEQSIYIKKILFKLISEHTGQALDQVELDADRDRWFTAEAAKEYGFIDHVVARESDVENASKSSVPPMGQSR' A
#
# COMPACT_ATOMS: atom_id res chain seq x y z
N ASP A 1 23.02 -23.43 -8.76
CA ASP A 1 22.05 -22.93 -7.76
C ASP A 1 21.88 -21.42 -7.74
N ILE A 2 22.93 -20.62 -7.96
CA ILE A 2 22.83 -19.14 -8.02
C ILE A 2 21.82 -18.64 -9.05
N LYS A 3 21.80 -19.22 -10.26
CA LYS A 3 20.85 -18.83 -11.33
C LYS A 3 19.39 -18.97 -10.89
N ILE A 4 19.05 -20.11 -10.28
CA ILE A 4 17.68 -20.39 -9.82
C ILE A 4 17.30 -19.38 -8.73
N GLN A 5 18.21 -19.12 -7.78
CA GLN A 5 17.97 -18.13 -6.72
C GLN A 5 17.76 -16.72 -7.27
N ALA A 6 18.54 -16.32 -8.26
CA ALA A 6 18.39 -15.02 -8.93
C ALA A 6 17.04 -14.92 -9.65
N GLU A 7 16.63 -15.96 -10.39
CA GLU A 7 15.33 -16.00 -11.09
C GLU A 7 14.16 -15.94 -10.11
N GLN A 8 14.23 -16.67 -8.99
CA GLN A 8 13.21 -16.60 -7.93
C GLN A 8 13.15 -15.22 -7.28
N SER A 9 14.30 -14.60 -7.03
CA SER A 9 14.35 -13.24 -6.47
C SER A 9 13.68 -12.21 -7.38
N ILE A 10 13.92 -12.29 -8.69
CA ILE A 10 13.28 -11.41 -9.68
C ILE A 10 11.76 -11.66 -9.73
N TYR A 11 11.33 -12.92 -9.68
CA TYR A 11 9.90 -13.26 -9.66
C TYR A 11 9.18 -12.69 -8.44
N ILE A 12 9.76 -12.85 -7.24
CA ILE A 12 9.19 -12.34 -5.99
C ILE A 12 9.12 -10.80 -6.03
N LYS A 13 10.18 -10.12 -6.51
CA LYS A 13 10.18 -8.66 -6.66
C LYS A 13 9.02 -8.17 -7.53
N LYS A 14 8.79 -8.81 -8.68
CA LYS A 14 7.70 -8.43 -9.59
C LYS A 14 6.33 -8.58 -8.96
N ILE A 15 6.10 -9.66 -8.21
CA ILE A 15 4.84 -9.87 -7.47
C ILE A 15 4.65 -8.76 -6.44
N LEU A 16 5.68 -8.49 -5.65
CA LEU A 16 5.62 -7.48 -4.59
C LEU A 16 5.27 -6.10 -5.16
N PHE A 17 5.94 -5.66 -6.22
CA PHE A 17 5.70 -4.36 -6.83
C PHE A 17 4.32 -4.23 -7.46
N LYS A 18 3.85 -5.30 -8.10
CA LYS A 18 2.48 -5.36 -8.61
C LYS A 18 1.44 -5.20 -7.50
N LEU A 19 1.60 -5.94 -6.39
CA LEU A 19 0.68 -5.85 -5.26
C LEU A 19 0.70 -4.47 -4.60
N ILE A 20 1.88 -3.88 -4.43
CA ILE A 20 2.01 -2.51 -3.90
C ILE A 20 1.28 -1.53 -4.83
N SER A 21 1.52 -1.60 -6.14
CA SER A 21 0.84 -0.75 -7.12
C SER A 21 -0.69 -0.89 -7.05
N GLU A 22 -1.20 -2.12 -7.02
CA GLU A 22 -2.65 -2.41 -6.94
C GLU A 22 -3.30 -1.84 -5.67
N HIS A 23 -2.64 -1.95 -4.51
CA HIS A 23 -3.22 -1.53 -3.24
C HIS A 23 -3.00 -0.06 -2.91
N THR A 24 -1.93 0.56 -3.42
CA THR A 24 -1.65 1.98 -3.19
C THR A 24 -2.23 2.90 -4.27
N GLY A 25 -2.57 2.33 -5.44
CA GLY A 25 -2.98 3.10 -6.62
C GLY A 25 -1.82 3.77 -7.36
N GLN A 26 -0.57 3.56 -6.92
CA GLN A 26 0.62 4.10 -7.58
C GLN A 26 0.93 3.32 -8.85
N ALA A 27 1.52 3.99 -9.84
CA ALA A 27 2.00 3.33 -11.04
C ALA A 27 3.13 2.33 -10.71
N LEU A 28 3.18 1.19 -11.41
CA LEU A 28 4.22 0.17 -11.20
C LEU A 28 5.63 0.76 -11.33
N ASP A 29 5.87 1.59 -12.33
CA ASP A 29 7.17 2.25 -12.56
C ASP A 29 7.59 3.14 -11.38
N GLN A 30 6.63 3.79 -10.72
CA GLN A 30 6.89 4.60 -9.53
C GLN A 30 7.26 3.72 -8.34
N VAL A 31 6.55 2.60 -8.14
CA VAL A 31 6.88 1.62 -7.10
C VAL A 31 8.26 1.01 -7.31
N GLU A 32 8.63 0.70 -8.55
CA GLU A 32 9.97 0.19 -8.89
C GLU A 32 11.07 1.21 -8.57
N LEU A 33 10.87 2.47 -8.95
CA LEU A 33 11.79 3.56 -8.65
C LEU A 33 11.93 3.80 -7.14
N ASP A 34 10.81 3.75 -6.41
CA ASP A 34 10.79 3.94 -4.97
C ASP A 34 11.39 2.77 -4.19
N ALA A 35 11.36 1.57 -4.76
CA ALA A 35 11.94 0.37 -4.16
C ALA A 35 13.41 0.14 -4.56
N ASP A 36 14.01 0.99 -5.40
CA ASP A 36 15.44 0.94 -5.70
C ASP A 36 16.28 1.18 -4.44
N ARG A 37 15.74 1.95 -3.48
CA ARG A 37 16.35 2.23 -2.17
C ARG A 37 15.32 2.17 -1.07
N ASP A 38 15.81 2.01 0.16
CA ASP A 38 14.96 2.07 1.34
C ASP A 38 14.33 3.46 1.46
N ARG A 39 13.03 3.54 1.19
CA ARG A 39 12.23 4.76 1.34
C ARG A 39 11.41 4.69 2.64
N TRP A 40 11.66 5.65 3.51
CA TRP A 40 10.94 5.80 4.77
C TRP A 40 9.83 6.84 4.60
N PHE A 41 8.66 6.58 5.20
CA PHE A 41 7.49 7.43 5.11
C PHE A 41 7.10 7.94 6.50
N THR A 42 6.72 9.21 6.60
CA THR A 42 5.92 9.69 7.73
C THR A 42 4.50 9.12 7.64
N ALA A 43 3.71 9.23 8.70
CA ALA A 43 2.33 8.76 8.68
C ALA A 43 1.50 9.46 7.58
N GLU A 44 1.67 10.77 7.43
CA GLU A 44 1.01 11.57 6.39
C GLU A 44 1.46 11.16 4.99
N ALA A 45 2.77 10.99 4.78
CA ALA A 45 3.30 10.57 3.48
C ALA A 45 2.85 9.15 3.12
N ALA A 46 2.76 8.23 4.09
CA ALA A 46 2.24 6.88 3.87
C ALA A 46 0.76 6.90 3.46
N LYS A 47 -0.03 7.81 4.07
CA LYS A 47 -1.43 8.02 3.69
C LYS A 47 -1.56 8.57 2.29
N GLU A 48 -0.82 9.63 1.96
CA GLU A 48 -0.83 10.24 0.62
C GLU A 48 -0.36 9.28 -0.46
N TYR A 49 0.60 8.42 -0.14
CA TYR A 49 1.08 7.38 -1.04
C TYR A 49 0.04 6.28 -1.28
N GLY A 50 -0.91 6.09 -0.34
CA GLY A 50 -1.95 5.06 -0.41
C GLY A 50 -1.64 3.79 0.38
N PHE A 51 -0.62 3.80 1.25
CA PHE A 51 -0.34 2.64 2.13
C PHE A 51 -1.35 2.50 3.29
N ILE A 52 -1.93 3.61 3.74
CA ILE A 52 -2.88 3.65 4.85
C ILE A 52 -4.00 4.66 4.56
N ASP A 53 -5.19 4.44 5.11
CA ASP A 53 -6.34 5.32 4.86
C ASP A 53 -6.41 6.51 5.84
N HIS A 54 -6.01 6.29 7.09
CA HIS A 54 -6.18 7.24 8.19
C HIS A 54 -4.97 7.25 9.14
N VAL A 55 -4.62 8.44 9.61
CA VAL A 55 -3.67 8.65 10.71
C VAL A 55 -4.47 9.06 11.93
N VAL A 56 -4.31 8.33 13.04
CA VAL A 56 -5.03 8.57 14.30
C VAL A 56 -4.08 9.13 15.34
N ALA A 57 -4.48 10.17 16.07
CA ALA A 57 -3.66 10.80 17.10
C ALA A 57 -4.13 10.41 18.52
N ARG A 58 -5.41 10.07 18.66
CA ARG A 58 -6.05 9.66 19.91
C ARG A 58 -6.96 8.46 19.69
N GLU A 59 -7.21 7.71 20.76
CA GLU A 59 -8.12 6.55 20.74
C GLU A 59 -9.53 6.92 20.26
N SER A 60 -10.01 8.13 20.61
CA SER A 60 -11.29 8.66 20.14
C SER A 60 -11.40 8.79 18.62
N ASP A 61 -10.27 8.90 17.90
CA ASP A 61 -10.26 9.11 16.46
C ASP A 61 -10.56 7.80 15.71
N VAL A 62 -10.33 6.64 16.33
CA VAL A 62 -10.58 5.31 15.75
C VAL A 62 -12.07 5.05 15.54
N GLU A 63 -12.92 5.48 16.47
CA GLU A 63 -14.38 5.38 16.32
C GLU A 63 -14.89 6.21 15.13
N ASN A 64 -14.24 7.32 14.81
CA ASN A 64 -14.63 8.17 13.69
C ASN A 64 -14.12 7.62 12.36
N ALA A 65 -12.90 7.08 12.33
CA ALA A 65 -12.33 6.44 11.14
C ALA A 65 -13.10 5.17 10.71
N SER A 66 -13.54 4.34 11.67
CA SER A 66 -14.32 3.14 11.38
C SER A 66 -15.73 3.44 10.82
N LYS A 67 -16.31 4.59 11.15
CA LYS A 67 -17.61 5.04 10.62
C LYS A 67 -17.50 5.59 9.19
N SER A 68 -16.35 6.16 8.80
CA SER A 68 -16.13 6.69 7.45
C SER A 68 -15.75 5.62 6.41
N SER A 69 -15.23 4.47 6.85
CA SER A 69 -14.74 3.41 5.96
C SER A 69 -15.81 2.40 5.53
N VAL A 70 -17.06 2.54 5.99
CA VAL A 70 -18.18 1.69 5.55
C VAL A 70 -18.86 2.35 4.34
N PRO A 71 -18.66 1.87 3.10
CA PRO A 71 -19.44 2.36 1.97
C PRO A 71 -20.92 2.05 2.22
N PRO A 72 -21.88 2.92 1.81
CA PRO A 72 -23.29 2.57 1.87
C PRO A 72 -23.49 1.34 1.00
N MET A 73 -23.67 0.17 1.64
CA MET A 73 -24.14 -1.02 0.96
C MET A 73 -25.40 -0.62 0.22
N GLY A 74 -25.34 -0.67 -1.12
CA GLY A 74 -26.41 -0.25 -2.00
C GLY A 74 -27.71 -0.87 -1.53
N GLN A 75 -28.69 -0.03 -1.19
CA GLN A 75 -30.07 -0.45 -1.02
C GLN A 75 -30.53 -1.01 -2.36
N SER A 76 -30.42 -2.33 -2.50
CA SER A 76 -31.09 -3.05 -3.58
C SER A 76 -32.57 -3.13 -3.19
N ARG A 77 -33.35 -2.20 -3.74
CA ARG A 77 -34.76 -2.42 -4.06
C ARG A 77 -34.87 -2.52 -5.57
#